data_AF-A0A6J5IUD0-F1
#
_entry.id   AF-A0A6J5IUD0-F1
#
_cell.length_a   1.000
_cell.length_b   1.000
_cell.length_c   1.000
_cell.angle_alpha   90.00
_cell.angle_beta   90.00
_cell.angle_gamma   90.00
#
_symmetry.space_group_name_H-M   'P 1'
#
loop_
_entity.id
_entity.type
_entity.pdbx_description
1 polymer ?
#
loop_
_entity_poly.entity_id
_entity_poly.type
_entity_poly.pdbx_seq_one_letter_code
_entity_poly.pdbx_strand_id
1 'polypeptide(L)' 'MAITIEFEDRGQDFLAWTIDENGVVIECKPFQAWLWKGRQLVDHANLKRGDVVHFLDNDNHMRPMKYRVARVTR' A
#
# COMPACT_ATOMS: atom_id res chain seq x y z
N MET A 1 -14.78 5.35 -1.60
CA MET A 1 -13.99 5.63 -2.84
C MET A 1 -12.65 4.92 -2.74
N ALA A 2 -12.09 4.40 -3.84
CA ALA A 2 -10.82 3.68 -3.82
C ALA A 2 -9.63 4.62 -4.11
N ILE A 3 -8.49 4.38 -3.46
CA ILE A 3 -7.28 5.18 -3.61
C ILE A 3 -6.18 4.29 -4.19
N THR A 4 -5.44 4.79 -5.17
CA THR A 4 -4.23 4.13 -5.67
C THR A 4 -2.99 4.76 -5.06
N ILE A 5 -2.14 3.94 -4.47
CA ILE A 5 -0.84 4.29 -3.93
C ILE A 5 0.22 3.67 -4.83
N GLU A 6 1.00 4.49 -5.50
CA GLU A 6 2.17 4.08 -6.27
C GLU A 6 3.42 4.22 -5.39
N PHE A 7 4.30 3.24 -5.45
CA PHE A 7 5.56 3.19 -4.72
C PHE A 7 6.74 3.57 -5.61
N GLU A 8 7.81 4.07 -5.01
CA GLU A 8 9.07 4.27 -5.71
C GLU A 8 9.57 2.95 -6.29
N ASP A 9 9.95 2.96 -7.57
CA ASP A 9 10.55 1.81 -8.21
C ASP A 9 12.01 1.65 -7.76
N ARG A 10 12.29 0.55 -7.06
CA ARG A 10 13.61 0.13 -6.61
C ARG A 10 13.90 -1.32 -7.03
N GLY A 11 13.25 -1.80 -8.10
CA GLY A 11 13.40 -3.15 -8.63
C GLY A 11 12.63 -4.23 -7.88
N GLN A 12 11.59 -3.87 -7.13
CA GLN A 12 10.70 -4.83 -6.47
C GLN A 12 9.59 -5.37 -7.40
N ASP A 13 8.91 -6.42 -6.95
CA ASP A 13 7.88 -7.13 -7.74
C ASP A 13 6.54 -6.37 -7.86
N PHE A 14 6.31 -5.31 -7.09
CA PHE A 14 5.07 -4.52 -7.15
C PHE A 14 5.35 -3.02 -7.05
N LEU A 15 4.56 -2.24 -7.79
CA LEU A 15 4.70 -0.78 -7.88
C LEU A 15 3.46 -0.04 -7.40
N ALA A 16 2.32 -0.71 -7.27
CA ALA A 16 1.09 -0.03 -6.88
C ALA A 16 0.16 -0.92 -6.06
N TRP A 17 -0.50 -0.31 -5.09
CA TRP A 17 -1.67 -0.85 -4.39
C TRP A 17 -2.90 0.01 -4.65
N THR A 18 -4.03 -0.65 -4.84
CA THR A 18 -5.35 0.00 -4.76
C THR A 18 -5.95 -0.39 -3.42
N ILE A 19 -6.36 0.59 -2.63
CA ILE A 19 -7.04 0.40 -1.35
C ILE A 19 -8.50 0.85 -1.44
N ASP A 20 -9.37 0.18 -0.70
CA ASP A 20 -10.74 0.64 -0.50
C ASP A 20 -10.83 1.77 0.53
N GLU A 21 -12.05 2.23 0.81
CA GLU A 21 -12.30 3.32 1.77
C GLU A 21 -11.93 2.98 3.21
N ASN A 22 -11.91 1.69 3.56
CA ASN A 22 -11.51 1.22 4.88
C ASN A 22 -9.98 1.06 4.99
N GLY A 23 -9.24 1.27 3.91
CA GLY A 23 -7.78 1.12 3.89
C GLY A 23 -7.32 -0.31 3.64
N VAL A 24 -8.18 -1.18 3.12
CA VAL A 24 -7.83 -2.56 2.77
C VAL A 24 -7.30 -2.61 1.35
N VAL A 25 -6.16 -3.28 1.14
CA VAL A 25 -5.61 -3.51 -0.20
C VAL A 25 -6.53 -4.44 -0.99
N ILE A 26 -7.18 -3.92 -2.02
CA ILE A 26 -8.06 -4.66 -2.93
C ILE A 26 -7.38 -5.00 -4.28
N GLU A 27 -6.24 -4.39 -4.58
CA GLU A 27 -5.44 -4.70 -5.77
C GLU A 27 -3.95 -4.43 -5.54
N CYS A 28 -3.08 -5.22 -6.17
CA CYS A 28 -1.62 -5.02 -6.16
C CYS A 28 -1.07 -5.39 -7.55
N LYS A 29 -0.21 -4.54 -8.12
CA LYS A 29 0.33 -4.67 -9.48
C LYS A 29 1.85 -4.38 -9.52
N PRO A 30 2.60 -4.98 -10.48
CA PRO A 30 2.15 -6.03 -11.39
C PRO A 30 2.06 -7.43 -10.74
N PHE A 31 2.81 -7.70 -9.67
CA PHE A 31 2.88 -9.03 -9.07
C PHE A 31 2.51 -9.01 -7.57
N GLN A 32 2.66 -10.18 -6.93
CA GLN A 32 2.48 -10.40 -5.49
C GLN A 32 1.11 -10.04 -4.91
N ALA A 33 0.06 -9.99 -5.74
CA ALA A 33 -1.30 -9.74 -5.24
C ALA A 33 -1.75 -10.76 -4.18
N TRP A 34 -1.28 -12.00 -4.26
CA TRP A 34 -1.54 -13.05 -3.26
C TRP A 34 -0.98 -12.74 -1.87
N LEU A 35 0.07 -11.91 -1.79
CA LEU A 35 0.72 -11.54 -0.53
C LEU A 35 0.07 -10.30 0.11
N TRP A 36 -0.34 -9.35 -0.73
CA TRP A 36 -0.74 -8.01 -0.30
C TRP A 36 -2.24 -7.78 -0.27
N LYS A 37 -3.05 -8.47 -1.08
CA LYS A 37 -4.51 -8.32 -1.03
C LYS A 37 -5.04 -8.70 0.35
N GLY A 38 -5.96 -7.89 0.88
CA GLY A 38 -6.55 -8.05 2.20
C GLY A 38 -5.74 -7.45 3.34
N ARG A 39 -4.54 -6.88 3.08
CA ARG A 39 -3.77 -6.17 4.11
C ARG A 39 -4.44 -4.85 4.48
N GLN A 40 -4.52 -4.58 5.77
CA GLN A 40 -5.04 -3.33 6.33
C GLN A 40 -3.92 -2.30 6.43
N LEU A 41 -4.11 -1.12 5.83
CA LEU A 41 -3.25 0.03 6.04
C LEU A 41 -3.65 0.79 7.31
N VAL A 42 -2.66 1.45 7.89
CA VAL A 42 -2.84 2.38 9.02
C VAL A 42 -2.65 3.80 8.49
N ASP A 43 -3.55 4.71 8.90
CA ASP A 43 -3.51 6.15 8.56
C ASP A 43 -3.45 6.48 7.05
N HIS A 44 -4.20 5.74 6.21
CA HIS A 44 -4.18 5.89 4.75
C HIS A 44 -4.75 7.21 4.21
N ALA A 45 -5.56 7.93 5.00
CA ALA A 45 -6.31 9.11 4.54
C ALA A 45 -5.42 10.31 4.14
N ASN A 46 -4.19 10.41 4.66
CA ASN A 46 -3.31 11.57 4.49
C ASN A 46 -1.97 11.25 3.80
N LEU A 47 -1.84 10.07 3.20
CA LEU A 47 -0.63 9.68 2.50
C LEU A 47 -0.31 10.63 1.34
N LYS A 48 0.97 11.00 1.24
CA LYS A 48 1.53 11.82 0.15
C LYS A 48 2.87 11.25 -0.31
N ARG A 49 3.37 11.79 -1.42
CA ARG A 49 4.69 11.43 -1.96
C ARG A 49 5.79 11.58 -0.89
N GLY A 50 6.65 10.57 -0.80
CA GLY A 50 7.78 10.49 0.12
C GLY A 50 7.47 9.81 1.45
N ASP A 51 6.19 9.62 1.78
CA ASP A 51 5.77 8.98 3.03
C ASP A 51 6.05 7.47 3.04
N VAL A 52 6.00 6.89 4.24
CA VAL A 52 6.06 5.45 4.49
C VAL A 52 4.65 4.96 4.79
N VAL A 53 4.19 3.99 4.02
CA VAL A 53 2.93 3.28 4.31
C VAL A 53 3.14 2.35 5.48
N HIS A 54 2.22 2.34 6.44
CA HIS A 54 2.18 1.36 7.52
C HIS A 54 1.01 0.40 7.29
N PHE A 55 1.22 -0.89 7.57
CA PHE A 55 0.19 -1.92 7.42
C PHE A 55 0.26 -2.93 8.56
N LEU A 56 -0.81 -3.70 8.73
CA LEU A 56 -0.88 -4.80 9.70
C LEU A 56 -0.45 -6.12 9.04
N ASP A 57 0.50 -6.82 9.67
CA ASP A 57 0.85 -8.19 9.28
C ASP A 57 -0.17 -9.22 9.82
N ASN A 58 0.10 -10.52 9.65
CA ASN A 58 -0.83 -11.58 10.05
C ASN A 58 -1.08 -11.63 11.56
N ASP A 59 -0.12 -11.14 12.35
CA ASP A 59 -0.17 -11.15 13.81
C ASP A 59 -0.65 -9.80 14.36
N ASN A 60 -1.23 -8.95 13.50
CA ASN A 60 -1.66 -7.59 13.79
C ASN A 60 -0.54 -6.67 14.28
N HIS A 61 0.72 -6.97 13.95
CA HIS A 61 1.80 -6.03 14.20
C HIS A 61 1.87 -5.00 13.09
N MET A 62 2.10 -3.75 13.49
CA MET A 62 2.32 -2.66 12.54
C MET A 62 3.71 -2.79 11.92
N ARG A 63 3.76 -2.80 10.59
CA ARG A 63 4.99 -2.87 9.81
C ARG A 63 5.08 -1.69 8.84
N PRO A 64 6.26 -1.06 8.71
CA PRO A 64 6.49 -0.09 7.65
C PRO A 64 6.69 -0.80 6.31
N MET A 65 6.13 -0.24 5.25
CA MET A 65 6.46 -0.60 3.88
C MET A 65 7.87 -0.11 3.55
N LYS A 66 8.69 -1.00 2.98
CA LYS A 66 10.06 -0.69 2.60
C LYS A 66 10.15 0.41 1.54
N TYR A 67 9.17 0.47 0.63
CA TYR A 67 9.14 1.39 -0.50
C TYR A 67 8.32 2.63 -0.15
N ARG A 68 8.89 3.82 -0.41
CA ARG A 68 8.20 5.08 -0.17
C ARG A 68 7.11 5.32 -1.21
N VAL A 69 6.13 6.12 -0.85
CA VAL A 69 5.08 6.55 -1.77
C VAL A 69 5.67 7.45 -2.86
N ALA A 70 5.50 7.07 -4.13
CA ALA A 70 5.82 7.91 -5.28
C ALA A 70 4.65 8.83 -5.64
N ARG A 71 3.42 8.31 -5.60
CA ARG A 71 2.20 9.07 -5.95
C ARG A 71 0.97 8.49 -5.24
N VAL A 72 -0.01 9.35 -4.98
CA VAL A 72 -1.35 8.94 -4.50
C VAL A 72 -2.39 9.53 -5.45
N THR A 73 -3.34 8.71 -5.88
CA THR A 73 -4.46 9.09 -6.76
C THR A 73 -5.77 8.70 -6.07
N ARG A 74 -6.72 9.64 -5.99
CA ARG A 74 -8.00 9.51 -5.29
C ARG A 74 -9.16 9.58 -6.27
#